data_AF-A0A2W6NNG3-F1
#
_entry.id   AF-A0A2W6NNG3-F1
#
_cell.length_a   1.000
_cell.length_b   1.000
_cell.length_c   1.000
_cell.angle_alpha   90.00
_cell.angle_beta   90.00
_cell.angle_gamma   90.00
#
_symmetry.space_group_name_H-M   'P 1'
#
loop_
_entity.id
_entity.type
_entity.pdbx_description
1 polymer ?
#
loop_
_entity_poly.entity_id
_entity_poly.type
_entity_poly.pdbx_seq_one_letter_code
_entity_poly.pdbx_strand_id
1 'polypeptide(L)' 'MKEIKNDLYEIDTKKMIRLAKELGIEVTENSKTPGFYLTKNGQSKKIDVIDLFAAIFPEIKELEDVREFKGDDAH' A
#
# COMPACT_ATOMS: atom_id res chain seq x y z
N MET A 1 1.39 15.36 -35.04
CA MET A 1 1.26 15.61 -33.60
C MET A 1 0.20 14.67 -33.03
N LYS A 2 0.55 13.86 -32.04
CA LYS A 2 -0.38 13.20 -31.13
C LYS A 2 0.22 13.39 -29.75
N GLU A 3 -0.30 14.37 -29.01
CA GLU A 3 0.00 14.51 -27.59
C GLU A 3 -0.54 13.26 -26.89
N ILE A 4 0.35 12.46 -26.33
CA ILE A 4 -0.02 11.42 -25.37
C ILE A 4 -0.43 12.20 -24.12
N LYS A 5 -1.74 12.39 -23.93
CA LYS A 5 -2.27 12.87 -22.66
C LYS A 5 -1.97 11.79 -21.63
N ASN A 6 -0.97 12.04 -20.79
CA ASN A 6 -0.83 11.32 -19.53
C ASN A 6 -2.04 11.71 -18.69
N ASP A 7 -3.12 10.94 -18.79
CA ASP A 7 -4.23 10.97 -17.85
C ASP A 7 -3.69 10.41 -16.51
N LEU A 8 -2.96 11.26 -15.79
CA LEU A 8 -2.63 11.04 -14.40
C LEU A 8 -3.96 10.95 -13.65
N TYR A 9 -4.35 9.73 -13.28
CA TYR A 9 -5.45 9.50 -12.35
C TYR A 9 -5.11 10.20 -11.04
N GLU A 10 -5.62 11.42 -10.86
CA GLU A 10 -5.47 12.15 -9.62
C GLU A 10 -6.19 11.38 -8.52
N ILE A 11 -5.43 10.92 -7.52
CA ILE A 11 -5.98 10.19 -6.39
C ILE A 11 -6.77 11.20 -5.54
N ASP A 12 -8.10 11.06 -5.51
CA ASP A 12 -8.96 11.87 -4.65
C ASP A 12 -8.84 11.43 -3.18
N THR A 13 -7.86 12.04 -2.49
CA THR A 13 -7.56 11.78 -1.09
C THR A 13 -8.72 12.12 -0.15
N LYS A 14 -9.55 13.12 -0.48
CA LYS A 14 -10.72 13.49 0.34
C LYS A 14 -11.77 12.39 0.30
N LYS A 15 -12.03 11.86 -0.90
CA LYS A 15 -12.92 10.70 -1.08
C LYS A 15 -12.39 9.46 -0.36
N MET A 16 -11.09 9.20 -0.43
CA MET A 16 -10.49 8.07 0.29
C MET A 16 -10.64 8.19 1.82
N ILE A 17 -10.35 9.36 2.39
CA ILE A 17 -10.50 9.60 3.84
C ILE A 17 -11.95 9.42 4.27
N ARG A 18 -12.90 9.93 3.48
CA ARG A 18 -14.33 9.78 3.74
C ARG A 18 -14.74 8.31 3.75
N LEU A 19 -14.37 7.55 2.72
CA LEU A 19 -14.70 6.12 2.61
C LEU A 19 -14.07 5.32 3.75
N ALA A 20 -12.82 5.60 4.12
CA ALA A 20 -12.17 4.95 5.24
C ALA A 20 -12.94 5.16 6.55
N LYS A 21 -13.35 6.41 6.85
CA LYS A 21 -14.16 6.74 8.03
C LYS A 21 -15.53 6.05 7.99
N GLU A 22 -16.20 6.01 6.83
CA GLU A 22 -17.49 5.32 6.65
C GLU A 22 -17.38 3.81 6.89
N LEU A 23 -16.23 3.20 6.58
CA LEU A 23 -15.94 1.78 6.81
C LEU A 23 -15.41 1.48 8.22
N GLY A 24 -15.32 2.49 9.10
CA GLY A 24 -14.78 2.33 10.45
C GLY A 24 -13.25 2.16 10.51
N ILE A 25 -12.54 2.52 9.45
CA ILE A 25 -11.08 2.51 9.39
C ILE A 25 -10.56 3.80 10.03
N GLU A 26 -9.64 3.67 10.99
CA GLU A 26 -9.01 4.81 11.64
C GLU A 26 -8.09 5.54 10.66
N VAL A 27 -8.20 6.87 10.61
CA VAL A 27 -7.39 7.73 9.73
C VAL A 27 -6.71 8.81 10.58
N THR A 28 -5.38 8.84 10.52
CA THR A 28 -4.58 9.92 11.10
C THR A 28 -4.12 10.87 10.00
N GLU A 29 -4.67 12.08 9.99
CA GLU A 29 -4.27 13.14 9.05
C GLU A 29 -2.95 13.80 9.52
N ASN A 30 -2.09 14.22 8.59
CA ASN A 30 -0.80 14.87 8.88
C ASN A 30 0.17 14.05 9.76
N SER A 31 0.14 12.72 9.64
CA SER A 31 1.08 11.85 10.36
C SER A 31 2.53 12.12 9.95
N LYS A 32 3.44 12.13 10.95
CA LYS A 32 4.90 12.19 10.71
C LYS A 32 5.43 10.92 10.04
N THR A 33 4.68 9.82 10.12
CA THR A 33 5.02 8.51 9.57
C THR A 33 3.84 7.98 8.75
N PRO A 34 3.57 8.52 7.55
CA PRO A 34 2.45 8.06 6.72
C PRO A 34 2.62 6.60 6.29
N GLY A 35 1.49 5.89 6.15
CA GLY A 35 1.45 4.50 5.73
C GLY A 35 0.18 3.77 6.20
N PHE A 36 0.10 2.48 5.88
CA PHE A 36 -0.93 1.58 6.37
C PHE A 36 -0.43 0.87 7.63
N TYR A 37 -1.30 0.79 8.64
CA TYR A 37 -0.99 0.19 9.93
C TYR A 37 -2.05 -0.85 10.28
N LEU A 38 -1.61 -2.01 10.75
CA LEU A 38 -2.48 -3.03 11.33
C LEU A 38 -2.23 -3.05 12.83
N THR A 39 -3.30 -2.87 13.59
CA THR A 39 -3.26 -2.99 15.05
C THR A 39 -3.87 -4.32 15.46
N LYS A 40 -3.09 -5.17 16.15
CA LYS A 40 -3.54 -6.45 16.69
C LYS A 40 -3.01 -6.61 18.11
N ASN A 41 -3.88 -6.95 19.06
CA ASN A 41 -3.52 -7.13 20.47
C ASN A 41 -2.76 -5.92 21.07
N GLY A 42 -3.16 -4.70 20.70
CA GLY A 42 -2.52 -3.46 21.16
C GLY A 42 -1.17 -3.14 20.51
N GLN A 43 -0.64 -4.01 19.64
CA GLN A 43 0.57 -3.73 18.87
C GLN A 43 0.21 -3.22 17.49
N SER A 44 0.81 -2.11 17.08
CA SER A 44 0.66 -1.53 15.74
C SER A 44 1.89 -1.81 14.91
N LYS A 45 1.70 -2.39 13.72
CA LYS A 45 2.78 -2.64 12.74
C LYS A 45 2.45 -1.92 11.44
N LYS A 46 3.43 -1.19 10.90
CA LYS A 46 3.36 -0.64 9.55
C LYS A 46 3.47 -1.78 8.54
N ILE A 47 2.61 -1.77 7.53
CA ILE A 47 2.50 -2.81 6.52
C ILE A 47 2.95 -2.24 5.18
N ASP A 48 3.64 -3.05 4.38
CA ASP A 48 3.91 -2.72 2.99
C ASP A 48 2.61 -2.79 2.17
N VAL A 49 2.50 -1.95 1.16
CA VAL A 49 1.43 -2.01 0.17
C VAL A 49 1.38 -3.40 -0.48
N ILE A 50 2.52 -4.03 -0.75
CA ILE A 50 2.55 -5.39 -1.33
C ILE A 50 1.93 -6.42 -0.37
N ASP A 51 2.33 -6.42 0.89
CA ASP A 51 1.75 -7.31 1.91
C ASP A 51 0.22 -7.10 2.03
N LEU A 52 -0.23 -5.85 1.94
CA LEU A 52 -1.65 -5.51 1.95
C LEU A 52 -2.37 -6.09 0.72
N PHE A 53 -1.80 -5.94 -0.47
CA PHE A 53 -2.38 -6.51 -1.68
C PHE A 53 -2.38 -8.04 -1.66
N ALA A 54 -1.30 -8.68 -1.19
CA ALA A 54 -1.24 -10.14 -1.05
C ALA A 54 -2.27 -10.67 -0.03
N ALA A 55 -2.59 -9.90 1.01
CA ALA A 55 -3.62 -10.26 1.97
C ALA A 55 -5.05 -10.14 1.41
N ILE A 56 -5.29 -9.19 0.51
CA ILE A 56 -6.61 -8.96 -0.12
C ILE A 56 -6.81 -9.87 -1.34
N PHE A 57 -5.77 -10.06 -2.12
CA PHE A 57 -5.74 -10.79 -3.38
C PHE A 57 -4.65 -11.87 -3.32
N PRO A 58 -4.94 -13.04 -2.73
CA PRO A 58 -3.96 -14.11 -2.58
C PRO A 58 -3.37 -14.60 -3.92
N GLU A 59 -4.04 -14.35 -5.04
CA GLU A 59 -3.54 -14.59 -6.39
C GLU A 59 -2.30 -13.75 -6.77
N ILE A 60 -2.03 -12.65 -6.07
CA ILE A 60 -0.87 -11.77 -6.32
C ILE A 60 0.42 -12.36 -5.68
N LYS A 61 0.28 -13.37 -4.82
CA LYS A 61 1.38 -13.97 -4.05
C LYS A 61 2.46 -14.61 -4.93
N GLU A 62 2.16 -14.96 -6.17
CA GLU A 62 3.13 -15.47 -7.16
C GLU A 62 4.21 -14.43 -7.56
N LEU A 63 4.06 -13.16 -7.19
CA LEU A 63 5.07 -12.11 -7.44
C LEU A 63 6.14 -11.97 -6.33
N GLU A 64 5.97 -12.61 -5.17
CA GLU A 64 6.95 -12.54 -4.08
C GLU A 64 8.20 -13.40 -4.34
N ASP A 65 8.05 -14.53 -5.03
CA ASP A 65 9.14 -15.47 -5.35
C ASP A 65 10.24 -14.87 -6.24
N VAL A 66 10.00 -13.73 -6.90
CA VAL A 66 10.97 -13.09 -7.80
C VAL A 66 11.94 -12.16 -7.06
N ARG A 67 11.68 -11.81 -5.79
CA ARG A 67 12.54 -10.87 -5.04
C ARG A 67 13.68 -11.52 -4.27
N GLU A 68 13.70 -12.86 -4.16
CA GLU A 68 14.79 -13.58 -3.47
C GLU A 68 16.06 -13.80 -4.31
N PHE A 69 16.11 -13.35 -5.58
CA PHE A 69 17.33 -13.43 -6.39
C PHE A 69 17.87 -12.05 -6.76
N LYS A 70 18.56 -11.39 -5.82
CA LYS A 70 19.75 -10.54 -6.10
C LYS A 70 20.31 -9.97 -4.79
N GLY A 71 21.29 -10.67 -4.25
CA GLY A 71 22.11 -10.18 -3.15
C GLY A 71 22.83 -11.33 -2.48
N ASP A 72 23.86 -11.86 -3.15
CA ASP A 72 25.14 -12.26 -2.55
C ASP A 72 25.99 -12.98 -3.60
N ASP A 73 26.57 -12.21 -4.53
CA ASP A 73 27.80 -12.59 -5.23
C ASP A 73 28.86 -11.52 -4.90
N ALA A 74 29.43 -11.65 -3.72
CA ALA A 74 30.69 -11.01 -3.35
C ALA A 74 31.56 -12.06 -2.64
N HIS A 75 32.29 -12.84 -3.44
CA HIS A 75 33.48 -13.56 -3.00
C HIS A 75 34.49 -13.67 -4.14
#